data_AF-A0AAW5SKD8-F1
#
_entry.id   AF-A0AAW5SKD8-F1
#
_cell.length_a   1.000
_cell.length_b   1.000
_cell.length_c   1.000
_cell.angle_alpha   90.00
_cell.angle_beta   90.00
_cell.angle_gamma   90.00
#
_symmetry.space_group_name_H-M   'P 1'
#
loop_
_entity.id
_entity.type
_entity.pdbx_description
1 polymer ?
#
loop_
_entity_poly.entity_id
_entity_poly.type
_entity_poly.pdbx_seq_one_letter_code
_entity_poly.pdbx_strand_id
1 'polypeptide(L)'
;MSRRPSKRQLEALELVAASRVQYGAEYPERSRRAAKRGHTIVPTFLIDGVAPYGSGHTTWSAVESRGWIVVRHDEVPKHSVAEQVRTYSTVTGFKTTTIPAHEEPIGSSWAGRYCSATC
;
A
#
# COMPACT_ATOMS: atom_id res chain seq x y z
N MET A 1 -0.66 27.47 -11.83
CA MET A 1 -0.82 27.04 -13.24
C MET A 1 -1.36 25.62 -13.28
N SER A 2 -2.63 25.43 -13.61
CA SER A 2 -3.21 24.10 -13.82
C SER A 2 -2.64 23.52 -15.13
N ARG A 3 -1.78 22.51 -15.02
CA ARG A 3 -1.21 21.80 -16.17
C ARG A 3 -2.27 20.80 -16.63
N ARG A 4 -2.69 20.88 -17.90
CA ARG A 4 -3.65 19.92 -18.48
C ARG A 4 -3.20 18.48 -18.19
N PRO A 5 -4.11 17.59 -17.75
CA PRO A 5 -3.77 16.19 -17.50
C PRO A 5 -3.26 15.52 -18.78
N SER A 6 -2.26 14.64 -18.65
CA SER A 6 -1.90 13.73 -19.74
C SER A 6 -2.98 12.65 -19.92
N LYS A 7 -3.00 11.97 -21.07
CA LYS A 7 -3.94 10.87 -21.33
C LYS A 7 -3.94 9.82 -20.21
N ARG A 8 -2.76 9.41 -19.73
CA ARG A 8 -2.63 8.44 -18.63
C ARG A 8 -3.14 8.97 -17.29
N GLN A 9 -3.07 10.28 -17.05
CA GLN A 9 -3.62 10.90 -15.84
C GLN A 9 -5.15 10.96 -15.92
N LEU A 10 -5.72 11.22 -17.11
CA LEU A 10 -7.17 11.14 -17.32
C LEU A 10 -7.67 9.71 -17.08
N GLU A 11 -7.01 8.70 -17.66
CA GLU A 11 -7.33 7.29 -17.44
C GLU A 11 -7.28 6.93 -15.94
N ALA A 12 -6.28 7.42 -15.21
CA ALA A 12 -6.20 7.21 -13.75
C ALA A 12 -7.39 7.84 -13.01
N LEU A 13 -7.80 9.06 -13.38
CA LEU A 13 -8.96 9.74 -12.79
C LEU A 13 -10.27 9.00 -13.12
N GLU A 14 -10.43 8.51 -14.34
CA GLU A 14 -11.58 7.70 -14.76
C GLU A 14 -11.67 6.39 -13.94
N LEU A 15 -10.54 5.73 -13.69
CA LEU A 15 -10.50 4.52 -12.85
C LEU A 15 -10.91 4.81 -11.40
N VAL A 16 -10.51 5.95 -10.84
CA VAL A 16 -10.93 6.38 -9.50
C VAL A 16 -12.42 6.71 -9.48
N ALA A 17 -12.92 7.45 -10.47
CA ALA A 17 -14.35 7.77 -10.60
C ALA A 17 -15.21 6.50 -10.75
N ALA A 18 -14.72 5.50 -11.48
CA ALA A 18 -15.34 4.18 -11.60
C ALA A 18 -15.21 3.32 -10.32
N SER A 19 -14.59 3.84 -9.26
CA SER A 19 -14.32 3.12 -8.02
C SER A 19 -13.57 1.80 -8.25
N ARG A 20 -12.66 1.75 -9.22
CA ARG A 20 -11.86 0.54 -9.53
C ARG A 20 -10.50 0.52 -8.83
N VAL A 21 -10.19 1.59 -8.11
CA VAL A 21 -8.90 1.81 -7.46
C VAL A 21 -9.02 1.52 -5.97
N GLN A 22 -8.07 0.74 -5.47
CA GLN A 22 -7.88 0.45 -4.07
C GLN A 22 -6.49 0.94 -3.66
N TYR A 23 -6.28 1.11 -2.36
CA TYR A 23 -4.97 1.39 -1.79
C TYR A 23 -4.61 0.27 -0.82
N GLY A 24 -3.44 -0.33 -1.00
CA GLY A 24 -3.09 -1.53 -0.26
C GLY A 24 -1.91 -2.33 -0.78
N ALA A 25 -1.82 -3.59 -0.35
CA ALA A 25 -0.82 -4.54 -0.86
C ALA A 25 -1.45 -5.52 -1.84
N GLU A 26 -0.85 -5.63 -3.03
CA GLU A 26 -1.21 -6.58 -4.09
C GLU A 26 -1.16 -8.04 -3.60
N TYR A 27 -0.23 -8.35 -2.69
CA TYR A 27 -0.07 -9.67 -2.09
C TYR A 27 -0.21 -9.59 -0.56
N PRO A 28 -1.45 -9.65 -0.01
CA PRO A 28 -1.70 -9.49 1.42
C PRO A 28 -0.94 -10.51 2.29
N GLU A 29 -0.96 -11.80 1.93
CA GLU A 29 -0.30 -12.86 2.71
C GLU A 29 1.23 -12.78 2.68
N ARG A 30 1.80 -12.28 1.58
CA ARG A 30 3.24 -12.01 1.51
C ARG A 30 3.61 -10.85 2.43
N SER A 31 2.79 -9.81 2.40
CA SER A 31 2.98 -8.58 3.18
C SER A 31 2.83 -8.84 4.68
N ARG A 32 1.83 -9.63 5.09
CA ARG A 32 1.68 -10.10 6.47
C ARG A 32 2.88 -10.93 6.94
N ARG A 33 3.41 -11.80 6.09
CA ARG A 33 4.62 -12.59 6.42
C ARG A 33 5.87 -11.72 6.56
N ALA A 34 5.97 -10.65 5.77
CA ALA A 34 7.08 -9.70 5.83
C ALA A 34 7.00 -8.80 7.08
N ALA A 35 5.81 -8.29 7.41
CA ALA A 35 5.58 -7.51 8.63
C ALA A 35 5.89 -8.32 9.89
N LYS A 36 5.46 -9.59 9.94
CA LYS A 36 5.85 -10.56 10.98
C LYS A 36 7.36 -10.82 11.12
N ARG A 37 8.19 -10.34 10.18
CA ARG A 37 9.66 -10.42 10.23
C ARG A 37 10.31 -9.04 10.46
N GLY A 38 9.52 -8.01 10.72
CA GLY A 38 9.97 -6.64 10.94
C GLY A 38 10.24 -5.85 9.66
N HIS A 39 9.70 -6.27 8.52
CA HIS A 39 9.81 -5.50 7.28
C HIS A 39 8.64 -4.53 7.14
N THR A 40 8.97 -3.26 6.88
CA THR A 40 7.99 -2.26 6.48
C THR A 40 7.42 -2.61 5.11
N ILE A 41 6.10 -2.70 5.03
CA ILE A 41 5.40 -2.81 3.75
C ILE A 41 4.81 -1.45 3.41
N VAL A 42 5.13 -0.97 2.22
CA VAL A 42 4.59 0.28 1.68
C VAL A 42 3.35 -0.06 0.86
N PRO A 43 2.15 0.40 1.24
CA PRO A 43 0.96 0.24 0.42
C PRO A 43 1.11 0.98 -0.92
N THR A 44 0.40 0.52 -1.93
CA THR A 44 0.39 1.11 -3.27
C THR A 44 -1.03 1.19 -3.80
N PHE A 45 -1.23 1.97 -4.86
CA PHE A 45 -2.43 1.90 -5.67
C PHE A 45 -2.57 0.52 -6.30
N LEU A 46 -3.79 0.00 -6.29
CA LEU A 46 -4.18 -1.26 -6.91
C LEU A 46 -5.36 -0.98 -7.84
N ILE A 47 -5.24 -1.36 -9.10
CA ILE A 47 -6.30 -1.28 -10.10
C ILE A 47 -6.87 -2.69 -10.21
N ASP A 48 -8.13 -2.87 -9.81
CA ASP A 48 -8.77 -4.19 -9.75
C ASP A 48 -7.94 -5.25 -8.99
N GLY A 49 -7.23 -4.81 -7.95
CA GLY A 49 -6.39 -5.67 -7.10
C GLY A 49 -4.93 -5.83 -7.56
N VAL A 50 -4.54 -5.24 -8.69
CA VAL A 50 -3.20 -5.38 -9.27
C VAL A 50 -2.42 -4.07 -9.19
N ALA A 51 -1.14 -4.13 -8.83
CA ALA A 51 -0.30 -2.94 -8.77
C ALA A 51 0.05 -2.43 -10.19
N PRO A 52 0.04 -1.10 -10.42
CA PRO A 52 0.33 -0.53 -11.73
C PRO A 52 1.83 -0.66 -12.06
N TYR A 53 2.18 -1.50 -13.03
CA TYR A 53 3.58 -1.78 -13.35
C TYR A 53 4.34 -0.59 -13.99
N GLY A 54 5.64 -0.50 -13.71
CA GLY A 54 6.58 0.45 -14.34
C GLY A 54 6.16 1.92 -14.21
N SER A 55 6.02 2.61 -15.35
CA SER A 55 5.62 4.03 -15.39
C SER A 55 4.19 4.32 -14.89
N GLY A 56 3.42 3.28 -14.54
CA GLY A 56 2.13 3.43 -13.88
C GLY A 56 2.27 4.09 -12.51
N HIS A 57 3.23 3.65 -11.69
CA HIS A 57 3.46 4.22 -10.35
C HIS A 57 3.72 5.74 -10.40
N THR A 58 4.56 6.20 -11.33
CA THR A 58 4.86 7.63 -11.46
C THR A 58 3.64 8.44 -11.88
N THR A 59 2.73 7.84 -12.65
CA THR A 59 1.46 8.46 -13.01
C THR A 59 0.61 8.65 -11.77
N TRP A 60 0.38 7.58 -10.99
CA TRP A 60 -0.42 7.60 -9.77
C TRP A 60 0.12 8.57 -8.71
N SER A 61 1.44 8.57 -8.45
CA SER A 61 2.08 9.55 -7.56
C SER A 61 1.93 10.99 -8.06
N ALA A 62 1.92 11.21 -9.38
CA ALA A 62 1.75 12.54 -9.96
C ALA A 62 0.30 13.05 -9.90
N VAL A 63 -0.71 12.16 -9.88
CA VAL A 63 -2.12 12.55 -9.67
C VAL A 63 -2.39 12.83 -8.19
N GLU A 64 -1.82 12.02 -7.28
CA GLU A 64 -1.92 12.22 -5.83
C GLU A 64 -1.21 13.50 -5.38
N SER A 65 0.05 13.72 -5.78
CA SER A 65 0.81 14.93 -5.40
C SER A 65 0.21 16.23 -5.91
N ARG A 66 -0.62 16.18 -6.96
CA ARG A 66 -1.39 17.33 -7.47
C ARG A 66 -2.71 17.55 -6.75
N GLY A 67 -3.09 16.67 -5.82
CA GLY A 67 -4.35 16.72 -5.10
C GLY A 67 -5.57 16.40 -5.96
N TRP A 68 -5.40 15.77 -7.13
CA TRP A 68 -6.52 15.38 -8.00
C TRP A 68 -7.19 14.10 -7.51
N ILE A 69 -6.46 13.31 -6.73
CA ILE A 69 -6.97 12.19 -5.96
C ILE A 69 -6.51 12.35 -4.51
N VAL A 70 -7.35 11.94 -3.57
CA VAL A 70 -7.02 11.86 -2.16
C VAL A 70 -6.98 10.40 -1.76
N VAL A 71 -5.85 9.99 -1.18
CA VAL A 71 -5.69 8.69 -0.53
C VAL A 71 -5.84 8.90 0.97
N ARG A 72 -6.84 8.26 1.57
CA ARG A 72 -7.07 8.26 3.03
C ARG A 72 -6.21 7.20 3.68
N HIS A 73 -4.92 7.52 3.82
CA HIS A 73 -3.91 6.66 4.44
C HIS A 73 -4.25 6.32 5.91
N ASP A 74 -5.03 7.18 6.56
CA ASP A 74 -5.55 7.08 7.91
C ASP A 74 -6.72 6.11 8.06
N GLU A 75 -7.50 5.91 7.00
CA GLU A 75 -8.64 4.98 7.01
C GLU A 75 -8.25 3.52 6.81
N VAL A 76 -6.98 3.24 6.47
CA VAL A 76 -6.46 1.88 6.43
C VAL A 76 -6.48 1.34 7.87
N PRO A 77 -7.36 0.38 8.22
CA PRO A 77 -7.45 -0.14 9.57
C PRO A 77 -6.12 -0.80 9.92
N LYS A 78 -5.49 -0.40 11.01
CA LYS A 78 -4.23 -0.97 11.49
C LYS A 78 -4.32 -1.32 12.96
N HIS A 79 -3.57 -2.33 13.37
CA HIS A 79 -3.30 -2.64 14.76
C HIS A 79 -1.81 -2.47 15.04
N SER A 80 -1.49 -2.04 16.26
CA SER A 80 -0.12 -1.95 16.73
C SER A 80 0.38 -3.33 17.12
N VAL A 81 1.55 -3.71 16.61
CA VAL A 81 2.31 -4.88 17.02
C VAL A 81 3.44 -4.41 17.92
N ALA A 82 3.46 -4.88 19.17
CA ALA A 82 4.53 -4.58 20.11
C ALA A 82 5.88 -5.14 19.63
N GLU A 83 6.98 -4.60 20.15
CA GLU A 83 8.32 -5.14 19.90
C GLU A 83 8.40 -6.63 20.27
N GLN A 84 9.04 -7.43 19.42
CA GLN A 84 9.16 -8.87 19.61
C GLN A 84 10.61 -9.32 19.42
N VAL A 85 11.12 -10.07 20.38
CA VAL A 85 12.37 -10.81 20.21
C VAL A 85 12.04 -12.21 19.72
N ARG A 86 12.55 -12.58 18.55
CA ARG A 86 12.33 -13.91 17.97
C ARG A 86 13.64 -14.64 17.74
N THR A 87 13.67 -15.90 18.16
CA THR A 87 14.77 -16.82 17.90
C THR A 87 14.35 -17.78 16.80
N TYR A 88 15.12 -17.80 15.71
CA TYR A 88 14.95 -18.68 14.57
C TYR A 88 15.98 -19.80 14.64
N SER A 89 15.58 -21.03 14.39
CA SER A 89 16.53 -22.10 14.08
C SER A 89 16.91 -22.02 12.60
N THR A 90 18.21 -22.13 12.32
CA THR A 90 18.78 -22.27 10.99
C THR A 90 19.60 -23.56 10.96
N VAL A 91 19.93 -24.04 9.75
CA VAL A 91 20.78 -25.23 9.59
C VAL A 91 22.14 -25.06 10.29
N THR A 92 22.59 -23.81 10.46
CA THR A 92 23.87 -23.44 11.08
C THR A 92 23.78 -23.08 12.57
N GLY A 93 22.60 -23.12 13.19
CA GLY A 93 22.44 -22.77 14.62
C GLY A 93 21.17 -21.97 14.92
N PHE A 94 21.26 -21.00 15.82
CA PHE A 94 20.14 -20.12 16.16
C PHE A 94 20.46 -18.66 15.83
N LYS A 95 19.47 -17.94 15.29
CA LYS A 95 19.55 -16.51 15.05
C LYS A 95 18.46 -15.79 15.83
N THR A 96 18.85 -14.88 16.70
CA THR A 96 17.93 -13.99 17.40
C THR A 96 17.81 -12.67 16.62
N THR A 97 16.57 -12.22 16.40
CA THR A 97 16.27 -10.93 15.78
C THR A 97 15.25 -10.18 16.63
N THR A 98 15.50 -8.91 16.88
CA THR A 98 14.52 -7.98 17.45
C THR A 98 13.71 -7.37 16.33
N ILE A 99 12.40 -7.54 16.39
CA ILE A 99 11.42 -6.90 15.51
C ILE A 99 10.88 -5.69 16.27
N PRO A 100 11.16 -4.46 15.81
CA PRO A 100 10.67 -3.26 16.49
C PRO A 100 9.13 -3.20 16.45
N ALA A 101 8.56 -2.40 17.36
CA ALA A 101 7.14 -2.10 17.30
C ALA A 101 6.77 -1.48 15.94
N HIS A 102 5.68 -1.94 15.35
CA HIS A 102 5.22 -1.49 14.04
C HIS A 102 3.71 -1.65 13.90
N GLU A 103 3.14 -0.97 12.91
CA GLU A 103 1.71 -1.09 12.58
C GLU A 103 1.48 -2.16 11.50
N GLU A 104 0.44 -2.96 11.66
CA GLU A 104 -0.03 -3.95 10.68
C GLU A 104 -1.51 -3.74 10.33
N PRO A 105 -1.92 -3.79 9.05
CA PRO A 105 -3.32 -3.66 8.65
C PRO A 105 -4.24 -4.75 9.24
N ILE A 106 -5.46 -4.39 9.62
CA ILE A 106 -6.50 -5.30 10.13
C ILE A 106 -7.32 -5.82 8.94
N GLY A 107 -7.27 -7.13 8.69
CA GLY A 107 -8.12 -7.80 7.69
C GLY A 107 -7.40 -8.80 6.78
N SER A 108 -8.20 -9.54 6.01
CA SER A 108 -7.74 -10.48 4.97
C SER A 108 -7.32 -9.75 3.69
N SER A 109 -8.01 -8.68 3.33
CA SER A 109 -7.60 -7.77 2.28
C SER A 109 -6.74 -6.67 2.88
N TRP A 110 -5.43 -6.74 2.66
CA TRP A 110 -4.53 -5.59 2.84
C TRP A 110 -4.82 -4.45 1.84
N ALA A 111 -6.01 -4.43 1.24
CA ALA A 111 -6.47 -3.51 0.22
C ALA A 111 -7.88 -3.06 0.57
N GLY A 112 -8.11 -1.75 0.47
CA GLY A 112 -9.42 -1.16 0.64
C GLY A 112 -9.61 0.07 -0.25
N ARG A 113 -10.85 0.51 -0.38
CA ARG A 113 -11.23 1.66 -1.22
C ARG A 113 -11.01 2.95 -0.44
N TYR A 114 -9.74 3.34 -0.31
CA TYR A 114 -9.34 4.57 0.38
C TYR A 114 -8.97 5.70 -0.59
N CYS A 115 -9.23 5.51 -1.89
CA CYS A 115 -8.95 6.50 -2.92
C CYS A 115 -10.25 7.14 -3.40
N SER A 116 -10.29 8.48 -3.43
CA SER A 116 -11.40 9.25 -4.00
C SER A 116 -10.86 10.36 -4.90
N ALA A 117 -11.62 10.72 -5.93
CA ALA A 117 -11.30 11.86 -6.78
C ALA A 117 -11.74 13.14 -6.08
N THR A 118 -10.92 14.18 -6.15
CA THR A 118 -11.26 15.51 -5.62
C THR A 118 -11.98 16.29 -6.71
N CYS A 119 -13.25 16.62 -6.49
CA CYS A 119 -14.05 17.46 -7.40
C CYS A 119 -13.55 18.90 -7.44
#